data_AF-A0A420XYL4-F1
#
_entry.id   AF-A0A420XYL4-F1
#
_cell.length_a   1.000
_cell.length_b   1.000
_cell.length_c   1.000
_cell.angle_alpha   90.00
_cell.angle_beta   90.00
_cell.angle_gamma   90.00
#
_symmetry.space_group_name_H-M   'P 1'
#
loop_
_entity.id
_entity.type
_entity.pdbx_description
1 polymer ?
#
loop_
_entity_poly.entity_id
_entity_poly.type
_entity_poly.pdbx_seq_one_letter_code
_entity_poly.pdbx_strand_id
1 'polypeptide(L)'
;MASSVPLPPPLPLLSISFLPPTPLEAYQRTLPPSSPQSSIPPTFINAMKVREAVFVQEQGVPLEFEFDQNDSRSAHWVAYSDTIPIGTVRLVPFPHESHPARGGVYVNDKLVGYMDGTATERGRQEGTGKEMGRDRATTFHDGSEPYVKIGRLAVVKEKRRSKVGAWLVSTALEWLRTHPDIFDHEGMRWNGLVCAHGQVQAVRAWERMGFQMDEDMGRWMEEGIEHVGMWIRLDIVDAAGARHRRQ
;
A
#
# COMPACT_ATOMS: atom_id res chain seq x y z
N MET A 1 -34.66 45.04 -13.84
CA MET A 1 -33.81 44.58 -12.72
C MET A 1 -32.95 43.44 -13.25
N ALA A 2 -31.65 43.64 -13.41
CA ALA A 2 -30.75 42.57 -13.86
C ALA A 2 -30.49 41.63 -12.69
N SER A 3 -31.02 40.41 -12.76
CA SER A 3 -30.73 39.35 -11.80
C SER A 3 -29.27 38.95 -11.97
N SER A 4 -28.42 39.38 -11.04
CA SER A 4 -27.03 38.93 -10.97
C SER A 4 -27.01 37.44 -10.64
N VAL A 5 -26.65 36.61 -11.61
CA VAL A 5 -26.35 35.19 -11.34
C VAL A 5 -25.05 35.17 -10.53
N PRO A 6 -25.03 34.58 -9.32
CA PRO A 6 -23.81 34.49 -8.53
C PRO A 6 -22.77 33.63 -9.26
N LEU A 7 -21.53 34.12 -9.30
CA LEU A 7 -20.39 33.36 -9.82
C LEU A 7 -20.25 32.04 -9.05
N PRO A 8 -20.01 30.91 -9.72
CA PRO A 8 -19.77 29.65 -9.03
C PRO A 8 -18.53 29.76 -8.14
N PRO A 9 -18.49 29.09 -6.98
CA PRO A 9 -17.32 29.07 -6.12
C PRO A 9 -16.11 28.52 -6.87
N PRO A 10 -14.88 28.98 -6.54
CA PRO A 10 -13.67 28.45 -7.17
C PRO A 10 -13.55 26.94 -6.91
N LEU A 11 -13.09 26.20 -7.93
CA LEU A 11 -12.83 24.77 -7.80
C LEU A 11 -11.66 24.55 -6.83
N PRO A 12 -11.71 23.51 -5.96
CA PRO A 12 -10.62 23.23 -5.03
C PRO A 12 -9.35 22.83 -5.77
N LEU A 13 -8.20 23.27 -5.26
CA LEU A 13 -6.90 22.91 -5.82
C LEU A 13 -6.54 21.49 -5.39
N LEU A 14 -6.30 20.59 -6.35
CA LEU A 14 -5.80 19.25 -6.06
C LEU A 14 -4.27 19.25 -6.06
N SER A 15 -3.66 18.66 -5.03
CA SER A 15 -2.20 18.48 -4.94
C SER A 15 -1.83 17.13 -4.33
N ILE A 16 -0.59 16.68 -4.56
CA ILE A 16 0.00 15.51 -3.89
C ILE A 16 1.27 15.96 -3.17
N SER A 17 1.43 15.55 -1.92
CA SER A 17 2.72 15.62 -1.20
C SER A 17 3.38 14.26 -1.17
N PHE A 18 4.70 14.24 -1.32
CA PHE A 18 5.56 13.08 -1.19
C PHE A 18 6.33 13.14 0.13
N LEU A 19 6.45 12.01 0.80
CA LEU A 19 7.33 11.81 1.95
C LEU A 19 8.24 10.61 1.66
N PRO A 20 9.57 10.79 1.55
CA PRO A 20 10.50 9.68 1.39
C PRO A 20 10.59 8.84 2.67
N PRO A 21 11.27 7.68 2.65
CA PRO A 21 11.60 6.93 3.86
C PRO A 21 12.15 7.85 4.96
N THR A 22 11.52 7.81 6.12
CA THR A 22 11.76 8.73 7.23
C THR A 22 11.65 7.94 8.55
N PRO A 23 12.54 8.14 9.53
CA PRO A 23 12.37 7.57 10.87
C PRO A 23 11.05 8.01 11.52
N LEU A 24 10.19 7.05 11.87
CA LEU A 24 8.85 7.29 12.43
C LEU A 24 8.65 6.59 13.78
N GLU A 25 9.72 6.18 14.45
CA GLU A 25 9.70 5.38 15.68
C GLU A 25 9.06 6.13 16.86
N ALA A 26 9.04 7.46 16.78
CA ALA A 26 8.38 8.33 17.76
C ALA A 26 6.86 8.42 17.58
N TYR A 27 6.28 7.80 16.54
CA TYR A 27 4.85 7.84 16.27
C TYR A 27 4.08 7.04 17.33
N GLN A 28 3.13 7.69 17.99
CA GLN A 28 2.33 7.06 19.06
C GLN A 28 1.08 6.41 18.48
N ARG A 29 1.18 5.16 18.05
CA ARG A 29 0.11 4.43 17.35
C ARG A 29 -1.17 4.17 18.15
N THR A 30 -1.13 4.31 19.47
CA THR A 30 -2.32 4.17 20.33
C THR A 30 -3.10 5.48 20.47
N LEU A 31 -2.58 6.59 19.95
CA LEU A 31 -3.22 7.90 19.97
C LEU A 31 -3.80 8.22 18.59
N PRO A 32 -4.97 8.89 18.52
CA PRO A 32 -5.49 9.41 17.27
C PRO A 32 -4.44 10.29 16.55
N PRO A 33 -4.30 10.22 15.21
CA PRO A 33 -3.43 11.09 14.41
C PRO A 33 -3.71 12.59 14.58
N SER A 34 -4.89 12.96 15.10
CA SER A 34 -5.23 14.34 15.48
C SER A 34 -4.53 14.82 16.76
N SER A 35 -3.97 13.91 17.56
CA SER A 35 -3.23 14.22 18.77
C SER A 35 -1.87 14.86 18.44
N PRO A 36 -1.33 15.74 19.31
CA PRO A 36 -0.02 16.36 19.05
C PRO A 36 1.11 15.32 18.93
N GLN A 37 1.81 15.31 17.78
CA GLN A 37 2.97 14.46 17.50
C GLN A 37 4.07 15.27 16.81
N SER A 38 4.65 16.24 17.51
CA SER A 38 5.54 17.27 16.94
C SER A 38 6.83 16.76 16.30
N SER A 39 7.28 15.55 16.64
CA SER A 39 8.46 14.90 16.04
C SER A 39 8.16 14.22 14.70
N ILE A 40 6.88 14.10 14.32
CA ILE A 40 6.44 13.36 13.14
C ILE A 40 6.10 14.32 12.00
N PRO A 41 6.58 14.06 10.76
CA PRO A 41 6.27 14.90 9.61
C PRO A 41 4.77 15.10 9.41
N PRO A 42 4.29 16.34 9.16
CA PRO A 42 2.87 16.61 8.91
C PRO A 42 2.27 15.77 7.79
N THR A 43 3.06 15.47 6.74
CA THR A 43 2.63 14.59 5.65
C THR A 43 2.29 13.19 6.13
N PHE A 44 3.08 12.60 7.03
CA PHE A 44 2.79 11.28 7.60
C PHE A 44 1.55 11.35 8.49
N ILE A 45 1.44 12.37 9.33
CA ILE A 45 0.22 12.59 10.14
C ILE A 45 -1.03 12.69 9.26
N ASN A 46 -0.94 13.36 8.13
CA ASN A 46 -2.06 13.47 7.18
C ASN A 46 -2.38 12.14 6.49
N ALA A 47 -1.38 11.32 6.16
CA ALA A 47 -1.60 9.95 5.70
C ALA A 47 -2.36 9.14 6.76
N MET A 48 -1.92 9.22 8.02
CA MET A 48 -2.55 8.52 9.15
C MET A 48 -3.98 8.98 9.41
N LYS A 49 -4.31 10.27 9.24
CA LYS A 49 -5.70 10.76 9.32
C LYS A 49 -6.60 10.13 8.27
N VAL A 50 -6.13 10.00 7.03
CA VAL A 50 -6.89 9.34 5.96
C VAL A 50 -7.06 7.84 6.26
N ARG A 51 -6.01 7.19 6.76
CA ARG A 51 -6.05 5.78 7.16
C ARG A 51 -7.00 5.54 8.33
N GLU A 52 -6.97 6.38 9.35
CA GLU A 52 -7.93 6.32 10.47
C GLU A 52 -9.38 6.45 9.98
N ALA A 53 -9.66 7.42 9.10
CA ALA A 53 -11.00 7.61 8.57
C ALA A 53 -11.51 6.40 7.76
N VAL A 54 -10.64 5.73 7.02
CA VAL A 54 -11.02 4.62 6.11
C VAL A 54 -10.92 3.25 6.77
N PHE A 55 -9.79 2.93 7.40
CA PHE A 55 -9.53 1.61 7.95
C PHE A 55 -10.07 1.45 9.36
N VAL A 56 -9.96 2.48 10.21
CA VAL A 56 -10.44 2.41 11.60
C VAL A 56 -11.93 2.72 11.69
N GLN A 57 -12.33 3.92 11.28
CA GLN A 57 -13.70 4.40 11.49
C GLN A 57 -14.71 3.69 10.58
N GLU A 58 -14.34 3.39 9.34
CA GLU A 58 -15.24 2.74 8.39
C GLU A 58 -15.12 1.20 8.39
N GLN A 59 -13.90 0.66 8.41
CA GLN A 59 -13.70 -0.79 8.30
C GLN A 59 -13.56 -1.50 9.65
N GLY A 60 -13.42 -0.77 10.76
CA GLY A 60 -13.37 -1.33 12.11
C GLY A 60 -12.02 -1.93 12.49
N VAL A 61 -10.94 -1.64 11.75
CA VAL A 61 -9.58 -2.07 12.09
C VAL A 61 -9.13 -1.32 13.36
N PRO A 62 -8.55 -1.99 14.37
CA PRO A 62 -7.99 -1.30 15.53
C PRO A 62 -6.94 -0.26 15.15
N LEU A 63 -7.01 0.95 15.74
CA LEU A 63 -6.10 2.06 15.43
C LEU A 63 -4.62 1.68 15.56
N GLU A 64 -4.29 0.88 16.58
CA GLU A 64 -2.91 0.46 16.83
C GLU A 64 -2.32 -0.49 15.77
N PHE A 65 -3.16 -1.08 14.90
CA PHE A 65 -2.72 -1.91 13.78
C PHE A 65 -2.45 -1.06 12.52
N GLU A 66 -2.86 0.21 12.51
CA GLU A 66 -2.56 1.11 11.41
C GLU A 66 -1.10 1.62 11.40
N PHE A 67 -0.26 1.26 12.35
CA PHE A 67 1.17 1.58 12.26
C PHE A 67 1.99 0.31 12.36
N ASP A 68 2.77 0.03 11.31
CA ASP A 68 3.55 -1.19 11.18
C ASP A 68 5.05 -0.91 11.03
N GLN A 69 5.85 -1.96 11.08
CA GLN A 69 7.31 -1.88 10.99
C GLN A 69 7.83 -1.37 9.64
N ASN A 70 7.00 -1.38 8.59
CA ASN A 70 7.37 -0.95 7.26
C ASN A 70 7.15 0.55 7.05
N ASP A 71 6.41 1.25 7.93
CA ASP A 71 6.09 2.67 7.76
C ASP A 71 7.35 3.55 7.66
N SER A 72 8.36 3.37 8.52
CA SER A 72 9.60 4.18 8.50
C SER A 72 10.40 4.03 7.20
N ARG A 73 10.45 2.83 6.63
CA ARG A 73 11.22 2.53 5.41
C ARG A 73 10.44 2.77 4.13
N SER A 74 9.17 3.16 4.25
CA SER A 74 8.29 3.35 3.10
C SER A 74 8.33 4.76 2.56
N ALA A 75 8.05 4.88 1.27
CA ALA A 75 7.69 6.15 0.65
C ALA A 75 6.16 6.33 0.72
N HIS A 76 5.70 7.55 1.01
CA HIS A 76 4.28 7.86 1.18
C HIS A 76 3.85 9.01 0.27
N TRP A 77 2.64 8.90 -0.27
CA TRP A 77 1.98 9.98 -1.00
C TRP A 77 0.66 10.31 -0.32
N VAL A 78 0.36 11.61 -0.23
CA VAL A 78 -0.91 12.10 0.30
C VAL A 78 -1.50 13.08 -0.70
N ALA A 79 -2.73 12.80 -1.15
CA ALA A 79 -3.50 13.70 -1.99
C ALA A 79 -4.30 14.67 -1.14
N TYR A 80 -4.39 15.92 -1.58
CA TYR A 80 -5.11 16.99 -0.91
C TYR A 80 -6.15 17.63 -1.83
N SER A 81 -7.24 18.09 -1.21
CA SER A 81 -8.15 19.10 -1.73
C SER A 81 -7.91 20.35 -0.91
N ASP A 82 -7.26 21.35 -1.51
CA ASP A 82 -6.69 22.50 -0.82
C ASP A 82 -5.71 22.04 0.28
N THR A 83 -6.08 22.17 1.55
CA THR A 83 -5.28 21.75 2.72
C THR A 83 -5.78 20.46 3.37
N ILE A 84 -6.89 19.91 2.88
CA ILE A 84 -7.55 18.74 3.47
C ILE A 84 -7.00 17.46 2.83
N PRO A 85 -6.43 16.52 3.59
CA PRO A 85 -5.98 15.25 3.03
C PRO A 85 -7.19 14.38 2.67
N ILE A 86 -7.18 13.86 1.45
CA ILE A 86 -8.32 13.12 0.86
C ILE A 86 -7.97 11.71 0.40
N GLY A 87 -6.69 11.38 0.32
CA GLY A 87 -6.23 10.06 -0.05
C GLY A 87 -4.77 9.84 0.29
N THR A 88 -4.36 8.58 0.43
CA THR A 88 -2.95 8.22 0.63
C THR A 88 -2.63 6.87 -0.01
N VAL A 89 -1.35 6.66 -0.33
CA VAL A 89 -0.78 5.38 -0.75
C VAL A 89 0.67 5.29 -0.28
N ARG A 90 1.14 4.07 -0.03
CA ARG A 90 2.48 3.76 0.46
C ARG A 90 3.18 2.77 -0.47
N LEU A 91 4.49 2.94 -0.64
CA LEU A 91 5.38 1.95 -1.25
C LEU A 91 6.37 1.43 -0.22
N VAL A 92 6.41 0.11 -0.06
CA VAL A 92 7.31 -0.60 0.84
C VAL A 92 8.44 -1.23 0.02
N PRO A 93 9.72 -0.93 0.33
CA PRO A 93 10.86 -1.56 -0.34
C PRO A 93 10.92 -3.07 -0.08
N PHE A 94 11.59 -3.83 -0.95
CA PHE A 94 12.11 -5.15 -0.61
C PHE A 94 13.26 -4.99 0.41
N PRO A 95 13.48 -5.93 1.35
CA PRO A 95 12.77 -7.19 1.56
C PRO A 95 11.68 -7.08 2.63
N HIS A 96 10.55 -7.76 2.46
CA HIS A 96 9.39 -7.72 3.37
C HIS A 96 8.95 -9.14 3.74
N GLU A 97 7.91 -9.24 4.56
CA GLU A 97 7.29 -10.50 4.97
C GLU A 97 6.85 -11.33 3.75
N SER A 98 6.92 -12.66 3.90
CA SER A 98 6.50 -13.62 2.88
C SER A 98 5.02 -13.47 2.52
N HIS A 99 4.64 -13.99 1.36
CA HIS A 99 3.27 -14.02 0.89
C HIS A 99 2.32 -14.66 1.93
N PRO A 100 1.12 -14.10 2.17
CA PRO A 100 0.16 -14.68 3.11
C PRO A 100 -0.22 -16.11 2.74
N ALA A 101 -0.38 -17.02 3.70
CA ALA A 101 -0.78 -18.39 3.43
C ALA A 101 -2.14 -18.45 2.72
N ARG A 102 -2.32 -19.41 1.80
CA ARG A 102 -3.61 -19.63 1.13
C ARG A 102 -4.67 -19.96 2.19
N GLY A 103 -5.76 -19.21 2.21
CA GLY A 103 -6.81 -19.31 3.21
C GLY A 103 -6.40 -18.86 4.61
N GLY A 104 -5.21 -18.26 4.80
CA GLY A 104 -4.75 -17.84 6.12
C GLY A 104 -5.61 -16.71 6.69
N VAL A 105 -5.71 -16.65 8.01
CA VAL A 105 -6.39 -15.59 8.76
C VAL A 105 -5.36 -14.85 9.60
N TYR A 106 -5.23 -13.55 9.38
CA TYR A 106 -4.22 -12.70 9.97
C TYR A 106 -4.85 -11.62 10.85
N VAL A 107 -4.26 -11.42 12.03
CA VAL A 107 -4.57 -10.33 12.96
C VAL A 107 -3.25 -9.73 13.43
N ASN A 108 -3.08 -8.41 13.22
CA ASN A 108 -1.87 -7.65 13.47
C ASN A 108 -0.62 -8.34 12.88
N ASP A 109 -0.69 -8.65 11.59
CA ASP A 109 0.33 -9.36 10.80
C ASP A 109 0.67 -10.78 11.27
N LYS A 110 -0.14 -11.39 12.16
CA LYS A 110 0.10 -12.74 12.69
C LYS A 110 -0.96 -13.72 12.20
N LEU A 111 -0.51 -14.86 11.66
CA LEU A 111 -1.38 -15.98 11.30
C LEU A 111 -2.01 -16.58 12.56
N VAL A 112 -3.33 -16.51 12.68
CA VAL A 112 -4.11 -17.02 13.81
C VAL A 112 -4.95 -18.25 13.48
N GLY A 113 -5.09 -18.58 12.20
CA GLY A 113 -5.86 -19.74 11.73
C GLY A 113 -6.02 -19.71 10.21
N TYR A 114 -6.95 -20.50 9.71
CA TYR A 114 -7.36 -20.50 8.31
C TYR A 114 -8.88 -20.41 8.17
N MET A 115 -9.33 -19.96 7.00
CA MET A 115 -10.73 -19.70 6.66
C MET A 115 -11.59 -20.98 6.66
N ASP A 116 -10.98 -22.15 6.51
CA ASP A 116 -11.64 -23.46 6.61
C ASP A 116 -11.85 -23.93 8.06
N GLY A 117 -11.42 -23.14 9.05
CA GLY A 117 -11.51 -23.46 10.46
C GLY A 117 -10.32 -24.27 10.99
N THR A 118 -9.31 -24.56 10.17
CA THR A 118 -8.08 -25.18 10.66
C THR A 118 -7.34 -24.21 11.59
N ALA A 119 -7.03 -24.69 12.80
CA ALA A 119 -6.25 -23.93 13.77
C ALA A 119 -4.77 -24.00 13.40
N THR A 120 -4.00 -22.95 13.72
CA THR A 120 -2.55 -23.06 13.66
C THR A 120 -2.10 -24.07 14.73
N GLU A 121 -1.41 -25.14 14.33
CA GLU A 121 -0.72 -25.99 15.30
C GLU A 121 0.25 -25.11 16.08
N ARG A 122 0.22 -25.19 17.42
CA ARG A 122 1.20 -24.51 18.29
C ARG A 122 2.62 -24.88 17.84
N GLY A 123 3.23 -24.07 16.98
CA GLY A 123 4.63 -24.20 16.58
C GLY A 123 4.95 -24.40 15.10
N ARG A 124 3.98 -24.56 14.18
CA ARG A 124 4.27 -24.47 12.72
C ARG A 124 3.96 -23.08 12.21
N GLN A 125 4.99 -22.24 12.18
CA GLN A 125 4.98 -20.98 11.41
C GLN A 125 5.06 -21.29 9.92
N GLU A 126 4.01 -21.85 9.31
CA GLU A 126 3.87 -21.80 7.86
C GLU A 126 3.48 -20.36 7.49
N GLY A 127 4.45 -19.58 7.03
CA GLY A 127 4.23 -18.22 6.51
C GLY A 127 4.63 -17.04 7.41
N THR A 128 5.34 -17.25 8.52
CA THR A 128 5.95 -16.13 9.28
C THR A 128 7.43 -16.36 9.62
N GLY A 129 8.06 -17.35 8.97
CA GLY A 129 9.48 -17.65 9.13
C GLY A 129 10.33 -16.54 8.52
N LYS A 130 11.00 -15.79 9.41
CA LYS A 130 12.02 -14.73 9.27
C LYS A 130 13.11 -14.84 8.18
N GLU A 131 13.01 -15.70 7.17
CA GLU A 131 13.93 -15.64 6.02
C GLU A 131 13.46 -14.58 5.04
N MET A 132 13.81 -13.35 5.36
CA MET A 132 13.59 -12.20 4.51
C MET A 132 14.40 -12.40 3.22
N GLY A 133 13.74 -12.79 2.12
CA GLY A 133 14.38 -12.95 0.80
C GLY A 133 13.95 -14.15 -0.04
N ARG A 134 13.38 -15.21 0.56
CA ARG A 134 12.80 -16.34 -0.19
C ARG A 134 11.34 -16.55 0.17
N ASP A 135 10.50 -16.58 -0.84
CA ASP A 135 9.06 -16.74 -0.75
C ASP A 135 8.62 -17.98 -1.55
N ARG A 136 7.35 -18.36 -1.44
CA ARG A 136 6.77 -19.34 -2.36
C ARG A 136 6.57 -18.72 -3.73
N ALA A 137 6.72 -19.54 -4.77
CA ALA A 137 6.31 -19.17 -6.12
C ALA A 137 4.78 -19.03 -6.22
N THR A 138 4.35 -18.12 -7.07
CA THR A 138 2.95 -17.77 -7.36
C THR A 138 2.83 -17.50 -8.87
N THR A 139 1.67 -17.05 -9.35
CA THR A 139 1.43 -16.90 -10.79
C THR A 139 2.36 -15.85 -11.40
N PHE A 140 2.68 -14.77 -10.67
CA PHE A 140 3.50 -13.67 -11.16
C PHE A 140 4.85 -13.47 -10.45
N HIS A 141 5.13 -14.22 -9.39
CA HIS A 141 6.37 -14.11 -8.63
C HIS A 141 7.01 -15.49 -8.43
N ASP A 142 8.29 -15.60 -8.78
CA ASP A 142 9.05 -16.87 -8.75
C ASP A 142 9.50 -17.31 -7.36
N GLY A 143 9.24 -16.50 -6.33
CA GLY A 143 9.65 -16.76 -4.95
C GLY A 143 11.01 -16.14 -4.58
N SER A 144 11.68 -15.44 -5.49
CA SER A 144 13.03 -14.90 -5.27
C SER A 144 13.26 -13.51 -5.85
N GLU A 145 12.53 -13.10 -6.89
CA GLU A 145 12.69 -11.80 -7.52
C GLU A 145 12.31 -10.67 -6.53
N PRO A 146 13.17 -9.68 -6.30
CA PRO A 146 12.81 -8.51 -5.50
C PRO A 146 11.58 -7.79 -6.08
N TYR A 147 10.69 -7.35 -5.20
CA TYR A 147 9.51 -6.59 -5.59
C TYR A 147 9.16 -5.52 -4.57
N VAL A 148 8.44 -4.49 -5.03
CA VAL A 148 7.94 -3.42 -4.17
C VAL A 148 6.49 -3.71 -3.80
N LYS A 149 6.11 -3.57 -2.53
CA LYS A 149 4.69 -3.64 -2.14
C LYS A 149 4.07 -2.26 -2.21
N ILE A 150 2.97 -2.10 -2.96
CA ILE A 150 2.10 -0.92 -2.90
C ILE A 150 0.91 -1.23 -2.00
N GLY A 151 0.66 -0.38 -1.02
CA GLY A 151 -0.34 -0.63 0.01
C GLY A 151 -0.83 0.65 0.67
N ARG A 152 -1.64 0.47 1.71
CA ARG A 152 -2.30 1.58 2.44
C ARG A 152 -3.01 2.57 1.50
N LEU A 153 -3.53 2.07 0.37
CA LEU A 153 -4.32 2.87 -0.55
C LEU A 153 -5.67 3.17 0.11
N ALA A 154 -5.86 4.42 0.52
CA ALA A 154 -7.09 4.87 1.15
C ALA A 154 -7.57 6.17 0.49
N VAL A 155 -8.87 6.29 0.28
CA VAL A 155 -9.53 7.52 -0.22
C VAL A 155 -10.78 7.75 0.61
N VAL A 156 -10.91 8.95 1.18
CA VAL A 156 -12.07 9.35 1.98
C VAL A 156 -13.36 9.19 1.17
N LYS A 157 -14.44 8.77 1.83
CA LYS A 157 -15.68 8.32 1.20
C LYS A 157 -16.23 9.34 0.19
N GLU A 158 -16.18 10.62 0.53
CA GLU A 158 -16.70 11.75 -0.25
C GLU A 158 -15.92 11.98 -1.55
N LYS A 159 -14.67 11.53 -1.60
CA LYS A 159 -13.78 11.66 -2.77
C LYS A 159 -13.63 10.34 -3.52
N ARG A 160 -14.35 9.29 -3.15
CA ARG A 160 -14.41 8.07 -3.97
C ARG A 160 -15.04 8.37 -5.32
N ARG A 161 -14.66 7.63 -6.35
CA ARG A 161 -15.07 7.85 -7.76
C ARG A 161 -14.58 9.17 -8.39
N SER A 162 -13.77 9.97 -7.70
CA SER A 162 -13.13 11.18 -8.24
C SER A 162 -11.75 10.94 -8.88
N LYS A 163 -11.41 9.67 -9.15
CA LYS A 163 -10.10 9.22 -9.67
C LYS A 163 -8.88 9.49 -8.77
N VAL A 164 -9.05 10.05 -7.57
CA VAL A 164 -7.93 10.30 -6.61
C VAL A 164 -7.09 9.05 -6.33
N GLY A 165 -7.72 7.88 -6.14
CA GLY A 165 -6.97 6.64 -5.92
C GLY A 165 -6.11 6.23 -7.12
N ALA A 166 -6.65 6.36 -8.34
CA ALA A 166 -5.88 6.11 -9.56
C ALA A 166 -4.75 7.12 -9.74
N TRP A 167 -4.99 8.38 -9.38
CA TRP A 167 -3.97 9.42 -9.42
C TRP A 167 -2.81 9.12 -8.47
N LEU A 168 -3.11 8.76 -7.21
CA LEU A 168 -2.11 8.35 -6.23
C LEU A 168 -1.27 7.15 -6.71
N VAL A 169 -1.92 6.09 -7.18
CA VAL A 169 -1.23 4.90 -7.69
C VAL A 169 -0.36 5.25 -8.89
N SER A 170 -0.90 5.97 -9.89
CA SER A 170 -0.12 6.38 -11.07
C SER A 170 1.09 7.24 -10.69
N THR A 171 0.94 8.18 -9.75
CA THR A 171 2.06 9.00 -9.27
C THR A 171 3.13 8.16 -8.57
N ALA A 172 2.73 7.20 -7.72
CA ALA A 172 3.67 6.31 -7.04
C ALA A 172 4.40 5.37 -8.02
N LEU A 173 3.67 4.78 -8.98
CA LEU A 173 4.27 3.91 -10.01
C LEU A 173 5.20 4.68 -10.96
N GLU A 174 4.89 5.94 -11.28
CA GLU A 174 5.77 6.78 -12.09
C GLU A 174 7.04 7.18 -11.34
N TRP A 175 6.92 7.47 -10.05
CA TRP A 175 8.07 7.71 -9.20
C TRP A 175 8.99 6.47 -9.15
N LEU A 176 8.43 5.27 -9.06
CA LEU A 176 9.19 4.02 -9.16
C LEU A 176 9.95 3.87 -10.48
N ARG A 177 9.32 4.19 -11.62
CA ARG A 177 9.97 4.12 -12.94
C ARG A 177 11.19 5.04 -13.05
N THR A 178 11.14 6.17 -12.34
CA THR A 178 12.19 7.20 -12.38
C THR A 178 13.27 7.03 -11.32
N HIS A 179 13.08 6.09 -10.37
CA HIS A 179 14.01 5.81 -9.28
C HIS A 179 14.21 4.30 -9.07
N PRO A 180 14.55 3.50 -10.10
CA PRO A 180 14.61 2.05 -9.96
C PRO A 180 15.67 1.57 -8.95
N ASP A 181 16.80 2.29 -8.86
CA ASP A 181 17.96 1.87 -8.06
C ASP A 181 17.74 2.01 -6.54
N ILE A 182 16.76 2.79 -6.10
CA ILE A 182 16.50 3.01 -4.66
C ILE A 182 15.94 1.76 -3.96
N PHE A 183 15.50 0.77 -4.74
CA PHE A 183 14.95 -0.50 -4.27
C PHE A 183 15.84 -1.69 -4.57
N ASP A 184 17.04 -1.48 -5.11
CA ASP A 184 18.03 -2.53 -5.23
C ASP A 184 18.46 -2.98 -3.82
N HIS A 185 18.55 -4.29 -3.63
CA HIS A 185 18.82 -4.87 -2.32
C HIS A 185 19.89 -5.94 -2.43
N GLU A 186 20.98 -5.78 -1.66
CA GLU A 186 22.06 -6.79 -1.53
C GLU A 186 22.57 -7.36 -2.88
N GLY A 187 22.70 -6.48 -3.89
CA GLY A 187 23.15 -6.86 -5.23
C GLY A 187 22.08 -7.45 -6.14
N MET A 188 20.85 -7.61 -5.66
CA MET A 188 19.69 -7.94 -6.46
C MET A 188 19.03 -6.67 -7.00
N ARG A 189 18.93 -6.59 -8.33
CA ARG A 189 18.31 -5.47 -9.01
C ARG A 189 16.80 -5.64 -9.07
N TRP A 190 16.07 -4.58 -8.73
CA TRP A 190 14.62 -4.57 -8.91
C TRP A 190 14.27 -4.37 -10.40
N ASN A 191 13.53 -5.32 -10.99
CA ASN A 191 13.20 -5.27 -12.42
C ASN A 191 11.77 -4.76 -12.70
N GLY A 192 11.15 -4.04 -11.76
CA GLY A 192 9.83 -3.42 -11.97
C GLY A 192 8.64 -4.20 -11.39
N LEU A 193 8.83 -5.19 -10.51
CA LEU A 193 7.71 -6.00 -9.99
C LEU A 193 7.06 -5.26 -8.83
N VAL A 194 5.74 -5.08 -8.88
CA VAL A 194 4.99 -4.42 -7.81
C VAL A 194 3.81 -5.29 -7.41
N CYS A 195 3.68 -5.55 -6.11
CA CYS A 195 2.60 -6.33 -5.51
C CYS A 195 1.66 -5.42 -4.71
N ALA A 196 0.36 -5.64 -4.81
CA ALA A 196 -0.63 -5.07 -3.89
C ALA A 196 -1.40 -6.21 -3.22
N HIS A 197 -1.57 -6.11 -1.91
CA HIS A 197 -2.57 -6.88 -1.17
C HIS A 197 -3.91 -6.15 -1.35
N GLY A 198 -4.70 -6.57 -2.33
CA GLY A 198 -5.95 -5.91 -2.69
C GLY A 198 -7.13 -6.52 -1.96
N GLN A 199 -7.97 -5.70 -1.31
CA GLN A 199 -9.27 -6.16 -0.83
C GLN A 199 -10.10 -6.70 -2.00
N VAL A 200 -10.81 -7.82 -1.82
CA VAL A 200 -11.60 -8.47 -2.89
C VAL A 200 -12.57 -7.49 -3.57
N GLN A 201 -13.17 -6.58 -2.80
CA GLN A 201 -14.05 -5.53 -3.31
C GLN A 201 -13.37 -4.47 -4.20
N ALA A 202 -12.04 -4.35 -4.12
CA ALA A 202 -11.24 -3.37 -4.85
C ALA A 202 -10.54 -3.95 -6.09
N VAL A 203 -10.65 -5.26 -6.37
CA VAL A 203 -9.97 -5.93 -7.50
C VAL A 203 -10.20 -5.20 -8.82
N ARG A 204 -11.46 -4.88 -9.16
CA ARG A 204 -11.79 -4.14 -10.40
C ARG A 204 -11.19 -2.73 -10.46
N ALA A 205 -10.84 -2.13 -9.33
CA ALA A 205 -10.14 -0.85 -9.31
C ALA A 205 -8.66 -1.03 -9.64
N TRP A 206 -8.01 -2.04 -9.05
CA TRP A 206 -6.63 -2.42 -9.34
C TRP A 206 -6.44 -2.86 -10.80
N GLU A 207 -7.36 -3.67 -11.35
CA GLU A 207 -7.34 -4.09 -12.76
C GLU A 207 -7.37 -2.89 -13.72
N ARG A 208 -8.19 -1.88 -13.43
CA ARG A 208 -8.24 -0.64 -14.22
C ARG A 208 -6.95 0.18 -14.13
N MET A 209 -6.13 -0.04 -13.12
CA MET A 209 -4.80 0.56 -12.96
C MET A 209 -3.69 -0.32 -13.56
N GLY A 210 -4.04 -1.45 -14.19
CA GLY A 210 -3.11 -2.34 -14.89
C GLY A 210 -2.61 -3.52 -14.06
N PHE A 211 -3.12 -3.72 -12.84
CA PHE A 211 -2.75 -4.88 -12.02
C PHE A 211 -3.52 -6.13 -12.46
N GLN A 212 -2.93 -7.30 -12.24
CA GLN A 212 -3.49 -8.62 -12.54
C GLN A 212 -3.58 -9.43 -11.25
N MET A 213 -4.71 -10.11 -11.05
CA MET A 213 -4.92 -10.94 -9.87
C MET A 213 -4.07 -12.21 -9.93
N ASP A 214 -3.38 -12.53 -8.84
CA ASP A 214 -2.58 -13.74 -8.69
C ASP A 214 -3.45 -14.89 -8.14
N GLU A 215 -3.78 -15.84 -9.00
CA GLU A 215 -4.61 -16.99 -8.60
C GLU A 215 -3.86 -17.92 -7.63
N ASP A 216 -2.54 -18.06 -7.80
CA ASP A 216 -1.71 -18.93 -6.96
C ASP A 216 -1.30 -18.31 -5.63
N MET A 217 -1.31 -16.99 -5.51
CA MET A 217 -1.20 -16.35 -4.20
C MET A 217 -2.42 -16.70 -3.34
N GLY A 218 -3.58 -16.87 -4.00
CA GLY A 218 -4.83 -17.27 -3.39
C GLY A 218 -5.51 -16.13 -2.65
N ARG A 219 -6.37 -16.50 -1.71
CA ARG A 219 -7.13 -15.57 -0.87
C ARG A 219 -6.74 -15.75 0.59
N TRP A 220 -6.78 -14.68 1.36
CA TRP A 220 -6.56 -14.71 2.81
C TRP A 220 -7.44 -13.65 3.49
N MET A 221 -7.57 -13.76 4.81
CA MET A 221 -8.24 -12.78 5.65
C MET A 221 -7.19 -11.96 6.39
N GLU A 222 -7.30 -10.64 6.36
CA GLU A 222 -6.44 -9.70 7.09
C GLU A 222 -7.35 -8.68 7.78
N GLU A 223 -7.29 -8.59 9.11
CA GLU A 223 -8.16 -7.74 9.93
C GLU A 223 -9.66 -7.92 9.66
N GLY A 224 -10.08 -9.16 9.38
CA GLY A 224 -11.47 -9.49 9.06
C GLY A 224 -11.91 -9.11 7.65
N ILE A 225 -10.98 -8.71 6.78
CA ILE A 225 -11.23 -8.35 5.39
C ILE A 225 -10.54 -9.34 4.45
N GLU A 226 -11.29 -9.85 3.46
CA GLU A 226 -10.77 -10.79 2.47
C GLU A 226 -9.90 -10.05 1.43
N HIS A 227 -8.71 -10.59 1.19
CA HIS A 227 -7.70 -10.04 0.29
C HIS A 227 -7.25 -11.04 -0.77
N VAL A 228 -6.72 -10.51 -1.87
CA VAL A 228 -6.06 -11.23 -2.97
C VAL A 228 -4.75 -10.56 -3.35
N GLY A 229 -3.87 -11.33 -3.97
CA GLY A 229 -2.66 -10.82 -4.61
C GLY A 229 -2.97 -10.10 -5.91
N MET A 230 -2.41 -8.90 -6.09
CA MET A 230 -2.49 -8.16 -7.34
C MET A 230 -1.07 -7.75 -7.77
N TRP A 231 -0.69 -8.01 -9.02
CA TRP A 231 0.64 -7.68 -9.53
C TRP A 231 0.61 -6.77 -10.74
N ILE A 232 1.61 -5.92 -10.86
CA ILE A 232 1.94 -5.22 -12.10
C ILE A 232 3.45 -5.29 -12.31
N ARG A 233 3.85 -5.41 -13.58
CA ARG A 233 5.24 -5.24 -14.01
C ARG A 233 5.36 -3.89 -14.70
N LEU A 234 6.23 -3.04 -14.17
CA LEU A 234 6.58 -1.77 -14.79
C LEU A 234 7.68 -1.99 -15.82
N ASP A 235 7.55 -1.35 -16.99
CA ASP A 235 8.65 -1.25 -17.93
C ASP A 235 9.70 -0.30 -17.35
N ILE A 236 10.76 -0.86 -16.76
CA ILE A 236 11.93 -0.11 -16.31
C ILE A 236 12.88 0.03 -17.49
N VAL A 237 13.31 1.26 -17.74
CA VAL A 237 14.39 1.56 -18.67
C VAL A 237 15.60 1.87 -17.82
N ASP A 238 16.70 1.16 -18.02
CA ASP A 238 17.92 1.51 -17.30
C ASP A 238 18.46 2.88 -17.73
N ALA A 239 19.39 3.45 -16.95
CA ALA A 239 20.02 4.72 -17.26
C ALA A 239 20.75 4.74 -18.63
N ALA A 240 20.99 3.57 -19.24
CA ALA A 240 21.59 3.41 -20.57
C ALA A 240 20.56 3.25 -21.70
N GLY A 241 19.26 3.30 -21.41
CA GLY A 241 18.19 3.16 -22.41
C GLY A 241 17.87 1.71 -22.79
N ALA A 242 18.47 0.71 -22.15
CA ALA A 242 18.15 -0.68 -22.39
C ALA A 242 16.93 -1.08 -21.56
N ARG A 243 15.94 -1.68 -22.23
CA ARG A 243 14.81 -2.34 -21.57
C ARG A 243 15.34 -3.61 -20.91
N HIS A 244 15.01 -3.84 -19.65
CA HIS A 244 15.21 -5.15 -19.02
C HIS A 244 14.41 -6.20 -19.82
N ARG A 245 15.11 -6.97 -20.65
CA ARG A 245 14.49 -8.09 -21.38
C ARG A 245 14.14 -9.19 -20.38
N ARG A 246 12.95 -9.77 -20.54
CA ARG A 246 12.58 -11.06 -19.96
C ARG A 246 13.70 -12.07 -20.27
N GLN A 247 14.23 -12.74 -19.25
CA GLN A 247 14.75 -14.09 -19.45
C GLN A 247 13.58 -15.05 -19.52
#